data_AF-A0A661P5E5-F1
#
_entry.id   AF-A0A661P5E5-F1
#
_cell.length_a   1.000
_cell.length_b   1.000
_cell.length_c   1.000
_cell.angle_alpha   90.00
_cell.angle_beta   90.00
_cell.angle_gamma   90.00
#
_symmetry.space_group_name_H-M   'P 1'
#
loop_
_entity.id
_entity.type
_entity.pdbx_description
1 polymer ?
#
loop_
_entity_poly.entity_id
_entity_poly.type
_entity_poly.pdbx_seq_one_letter_code
_entity_poly.pdbx_strand_id
1 'polypeptide(L)'
;MLIVAETKIRDALRAHPQLKPILIGLNPKFKRLDNPALFETVGRFARMKDVARIGGLTLCELLYPLNEALGQLDPMAARFPDCLHELRRTIPPAALAPPKEDVSAPAGFPVFDPPDVELPAWWESRESFEQLNLIGLEEDPFELLLGKAHSLDAGQGFAIQQAFRPEPLIDVLDALDFEAVVEQLAPARYRVWFCKQRSTEVAPRADHRVGVVLQSATPVVWPVLKRLLQSERLKARIRFDEVKVWDKTEKHLGWMVKEKADVSFSAVVAATRLYAGGLDIKLAGVDVWDNFYLLSRGAPVKTLADLRGRTLRMPLVRNAPPCAVTCHLLKANGLDPDEFSFAFGKPFGRPDELRAGFVAGEYDTVLLREPEASFALHGAGAEANEPLSFARLWAEVHGADAILPN
;
A
#
# COMPACT_ATOMS: atom_id res chain seq x y z
N MET A 1 -22.50 -22.00 12.42
CA MET A 1 -21.16 -22.02 13.07
C MET A 1 -21.11 -20.85 14.04
N LEU A 2 -20.74 -21.04 15.31
CA LEU A 2 -20.53 -19.91 16.22
C LEU A 2 -19.23 -19.18 15.84
N ILE A 3 -19.30 -17.89 15.57
CA ILE A 3 -18.15 -17.05 15.26
C ILE A 3 -17.56 -16.52 16.56
N VAL A 4 -16.27 -16.80 16.80
CA VAL A 4 -15.54 -16.36 18.00
C VAL A 4 -14.23 -15.68 17.63
N ALA A 5 -13.52 -15.12 18.61
CA ALA A 5 -12.25 -14.41 18.44
C ALA A 5 -11.22 -15.15 17.56
N GLU A 6 -11.13 -16.47 17.72
CA GLU A 6 -10.18 -17.34 17.05
C GLU A 6 -10.68 -17.87 15.70
N THR A 7 -11.93 -17.62 15.34
CA THR A 7 -12.47 -18.00 14.03
C THR A 7 -11.72 -17.25 12.94
N LYS A 8 -11.25 -17.98 11.92
CA LYS A 8 -10.59 -17.39 10.75
C LYS A 8 -11.63 -16.77 9.82
N ILE A 9 -11.37 -15.56 9.36
CA ILE A 9 -12.31 -14.82 8.50
C ILE A 9 -12.62 -15.57 7.20
N ARG A 10 -11.61 -16.19 6.57
CA ARG A 10 -11.82 -16.97 5.34
C ARG A 10 -12.74 -18.16 5.56
N ASP A 11 -12.56 -18.89 6.65
CA ASP A 11 -13.36 -20.08 6.93
C ASP A 11 -14.81 -19.68 7.25
N ALA A 12 -15.01 -18.58 7.97
CA ALA A 12 -16.33 -17.99 8.21
C ALA A 12 -17.02 -17.53 6.91
N LEU A 13 -16.32 -16.81 6.04
CA LEU A 13 -16.90 -16.30 4.79
C LEU A 13 -17.11 -17.40 3.73
N ARG A 14 -16.34 -18.48 3.76
CA ARG A 14 -16.61 -19.66 2.92
C ARG A 14 -17.83 -20.44 3.38
N ALA A 15 -17.98 -20.63 4.69
CA ALA A 15 -19.14 -21.31 5.26
C ALA A 15 -20.42 -20.46 5.17
N HIS A 16 -20.27 -19.14 5.28
CA HIS A 16 -21.36 -18.18 5.35
C HIS A 16 -21.05 -16.91 4.52
N PRO A 17 -21.16 -16.95 3.18
CA PRO A 17 -20.86 -15.82 2.29
C PRO A 17 -21.67 -14.55 2.59
N GLN A 18 -22.87 -14.69 3.16
CA GLN A 18 -23.75 -13.59 3.57
C GLN A 18 -23.17 -12.70 4.67
N LEU A 19 -22.12 -13.14 5.37
CA LEU A 19 -21.45 -12.33 6.39
C LEU A 19 -20.57 -11.21 5.79
N LYS A 20 -20.19 -11.33 4.51
CA LYS A 20 -19.28 -10.38 3.88
C LYS A 20 -19.88 -8.98 3.72
N PRO A 21 -21.12 -8.80 3.23
CA PRO A 21 -21.77 -7.49 3.22
C PRO A 21 -21.92 -6.88 4.62
N ILE A 22 -22.18 -7.71 5.64
CA ILE A 22 -22.31 -7.25 7.04
C ILE A 22 -20.98 -6.67 7.53
N LEU A 23 -19.87 -7.39 7.31
CA LEU A 23 -18.53 -6.88 7.62
C LEU A 23 -18.29 -5.53 6.94
N ILE A 24 -18.52 -5.43 5.62
CA ILE A 24 -18.31 -4.16 4.88
C ILE A 24 -19.20 -3.03 5.43
N GLY A 25 -20.43 -3.34 5.85
CA GLY A 25 -21.34 -2.39 6.49
C GLY A 25 -20.86 -1.88 7.85
N LEU A 26 -20.16 -2.71 8.63
CA LEU A 26 -19.59 -2.30 9.92
C LEU A 26 -18.43 -1.33 9.76
N ASN A 27 -17.60 -1.52 8.74
CA ASN A 27 -16.51 -0.59 8.44
C ASN A 27 -16.10 -0.66 6.96
N PRO A 28 -16.04 0.47 6.25
CA PRO A 28 -15.65 0.51 4.83
C PRO A 28 -14.22 -0.02 4.58
N LYS A 29 -13.33 -0.06 5.59
CA LYS A 29 -12.00 -0.69 5.47
C LYS A 29 -12.07 -2.16 5.05
N PHE A 30 -13.17 -2.85 5.36
CA PHE A 30 -13.35 -4.27 5.01
C PHE A 30 -13.72 -4.51 3.54
N LYS A 31 -13.95 -3.47 2.73
CA LYS A 31 -14.12 -3.59 1.27
C LYS A 31 -12.95 -4.30 0.59
N ARG A 32 -11.77 -4.28 1.21
CA ARG A 32 -10.58 -5.03 0.75
C ARG A 32 -10.81 -6.55 0.66
N LEU A 33 -11.82 -7.10 1.36
CA LEU A 33 -12.22 -8.51 1.24
C LEU A 33 -12.80 -8.85 -0.15
N ASP A 34 -13.12 -7.86 -0.98
CA ASP A 34 -13.48 -8.06 -2.39
C ASP A 34 -12.29 -8.42 -3.27
N ASN A 35 -11.06 -8.17 -2.81
CA ASN A 35 -9.87 -8.62 -3.51
C ASN A 35 -9.67 -10.14 -3.28
N PRO A 36 -9.85 -10.99 -4.31
CA PRO A 36 -9.77 -12.44 -4.15
C PRO A 36 -8.38 -12.90 -3.72
N ALA A 37 -7.33 -12.23 -4.19
CA ALA A 37 -5.95 -12.58 -3.84
C ALA A 37 -5.70 -12.36 -2.34
N LEU A 38 -6.07 -11.19 -1.82
CA LEU A 38 -5.94 -10.87 -0.38
C LEU A 38 -6.77 -11.82 0.49
N PHE A 39 -8.00 -12.13 0.05
CA PHE A 39 -8.91 -13.02 0.76
C PHE A 39 -8.35 -14.45 0.86
N GLU A 40 -7.79 -14.97 -0.24
CA GLU A 40 -7.25 -16.32 -0.29
C GLU A 40 -5.91 -16.46 0.45
N THR A 41 -5.11 -15.39 0.54
CA THR A 41 -3.82 -15.40 1.23
C THR A 41 -3.91 -15.00 2.69
N VAL A 42 -4.17 -13.72 2.96
CA VAL A 42 -4.17 -13.15 4.31
C VAL A 42 -5.36 -13.68 5.10
N GLY A 43 -6.51 -13.84 4.45
CA GLY A 43 -7.73 -14.36 5.07
C GLY A 43 -7.57 -15.79 5.63
N ARG A 44 -6.63 -16.58 5.11
CA ARG A 44 -6.29 -17.93 5.62
C ARG A 44 -5.81 -17.93 7.07
N PHE A 45 -5.25 -16.82 7.52
CA PHE A 45 -4.62 -16.69 8.82
C PHE A 45 -5.33 -15.69 9.72
N ALA A 46 -5.91 -14.63 9.14
CA ALA A 46 -6.58 -13.58 9.89
C ALA A 46 -7.76 -14.10 10.71
N ARG A 47 -7.69 -13.88 12.04
CA ARG A 47 -8.74 -14.27 13.00
C ARG A 47 -9.66 -13.07 13.27
N MET A 48 -10.88 -13.31 13.77
CA MET A 48 -11.85 -12.23 14.03
C MET A 48 -11.31 -11.14 14.97
N LYS A 49 -10.48 -11.50 15.96
CA LYS A 49 -9.81 -10.50 16.82
C LYS A 49 -8.86 -9.56 16.05
N ASP A 50 -8.20 -10.07 15.02
CA ASP A 50 -7.29 -9.27 14.18
C ASP A 50 -8.09 -8.37 13.24
N VAL A 51 -9.21 -8.88 12.72
CA VAL A 51 -10.18 -8.12 11.90
C VAL A 51 -10.77 -6.96 12.70
N ALA A 52 -11.18 -7.20 13.95
CA ALA A 52 -11.69 -6.16 14.85
C ALA A 52 -10.65 -5.05 15.06
N ARG A 53 -9.40 -5.44 15.39
CA ARG A 53 -8.27 -4.52 15.57
C ARG A 53 -8.02 -3.64 14.33
N ILE A 54 -7.96 -4.25 13.14
CA ILE A 54 -7.76 -3.52 11.86
C ILE A 54 -8.91 -2.55 11.57
N GLY A 55 -10.14 -2.97 11.88
CA GLY A 55 -11.34 -2.16 11.77
C GLY A 55 -11.41 -1.01 12.79
N GLY A 56 -10.60 -1.03 13.85
CA GLY A 56 -10.77 -0.14 15.00
C GLY A 56 -12.08 -0.39 15.73
N LEU A 57 -12.56 -1.63 15.71
CA LEU A 57 -13.77 -2.09 16.40
C LEU A 57 -13.36 -2.89 17.64
N THR A 58 -14.19 -2.86 18.67
CA THR A 58 -14.11 -3.87 19.73
C THR A 58 -14.45 -5.25 19.15
N LEU A 59 -13.94 -6.30 19.79
CA LEU A 59 -14.26 -7.67 19.38
C LEU A 59 -15.78 -7.92 19.44
N CYS A 60 -16.47 -7.31 20.40
CA CYS A 60 -17.91 -7.44 20.58
C CYS A 60 -18.72 -6.78 19.47
N GLU A 61 -18.38 -5.55 19.09
CA GLU A 61 -18.99 -4.85 17.96
C GLU A 61 -18.87 -5.63 16.65
N LEU A 62 -17.79 -6.39 16.49
CA LEU A 62 -17.60 -7.27 15.33
C LEU A 62 -18.42 -8.56 15.46
N LEU A 63 -18.34 -9.27 16.60
CA LEU A 63 -18.92 -10.61 16.74
C LEU A 63 -20.45 -10.61 16.84
N TYR A 64 -21.05 -9.57 17.43
CA TYR A 64 -22.51 -9.49 17.61
C TYR A 64 -23.29 -9.57 16.29
N PRO A 65 -23.09 -8.66 15.32
CA PRO A 65 -23.87 -8.66 14.07
C PRO A 65 -23.63 -9.93 13.23
N LEU A 66 -22.43 -10.51 13.31
CA LEU A 66 -22.10 -11.76 12.61
C LEU A 66 -22.85 -12.95 13.20
N ASN A 67 -22.88 -13.07 14.52
CA ASN A 67 -23.60 -14.17 15.18
C ASN A 67 -25.11 -13.96 15.17
N GLU A 68 -25.60 -12.73 15.21
CA GLU A 68 -27.01 -12.39 15.01
C GLU A 68 -27.51 -12.87 13.65
N ALA A 69 -26.78 -12.55 12.58
CA ALA A 69 -27.09 -13.00 11.22
C ALA A 69 -27.08 -14.53 11.04
N LEU A 70 -26.43 -15.26 11.95
CA LEU A 70 -26.41 -16.73 11.97
C LEU A 70 -27.38 -17.35 12.99
N GLY A 71 -28.15 -16.54 13.72
CA GLY A 71 -29.02 -17.01 14.81
C GLY A 71 -28.23 -17.65 15.96
N GLN A 72 -27.02 -17.17 16.26
CA GLN A 72 -26.09 -17.71 17.26
C GLN A 72 -25.93 -16.79 18.48
N LEU A 73 -26.90 -15.91 18.76
CA LEU A 73 -26.82 -15.01 19.92
C LEU A 73 -26.87 -15.73 21.26
N ASP A 74 -27.71 -16.75 21.43
CA ASP A 74 -27.78 -17.47 22.72
C ASP A 74 -26.47 -18.21 23.06
N PRO A 75 -25.85 -18.98 22.12
CA PRO A 75 -24.54 -19.56 22.36
C PRO A 75 -23.43 -18.53 22.56
N MET A 76 -23.52 -17.37 21.89
CA MET A 76 -22.58 -16.26 22.09
C MET A 76 -22.72 -15.65 23.49
N ALA A 77 -23.96 -15.42 23.95
CA ALA A 77 -24.28 -14.87 25.26
C ALA A 77 -23.76 -15.77 26.39
N ALA A 78 -23.93 -17.08 26.24
CA ALA A 78 -23.43 -18.05 27.22
C ALA A 78 -21.90 -18.05 27.32
N ARG A 79 -21.20 -17.71 26.24
CA ARG A 79 -19.73 -17.74 26.17
C ARG A 79 -19.07 -16.39 26.49
N PHE A 80 -19.76 -15.29 26.22
CA PHE A 80 -19.28 -13.92 26.41
C PHE A 80 -20.37 -13.05 27.06
N PRO A 81 -20.71 -13.29 28.33
CA PRO A 81 -21.85 -12.63 29.00
C PRO A 81 -21.71 -11.11 29.08
N ASP A 82 -20.48 -10.60 29.23
CA ASP A 82 -20.21 -9.16 29.35
C ASP A 82 -20.36 -8.40 28.02
N CYS A 83 -20.21 -9.10 26.89
CA CYS A 83 -20.27 -8.53 25.55
C CYS A 83 -21.62 -7.87 25.26
N LEU A 84 -22.70 -8.54 25.65
CA LEU A 84 -24.07 -8.05 25.49
C LEU A 84 -24.42 -6.94 26.50
N HIS A 85 -23.73 -6.90 27.64
CA HIS A 85 -23.89 -5.83 28.62
C HIS A 85 -23.27 -4.52 28.12
N GLU A 86 -22.12 -4.62 27.43
CA GLU A 86 -21.36 -3.50 26.89
C GLU A 86 -22.03 -2.88 25.64
N LEU A 87 -22.49 -3.69 24.68
CA LEU A 87 -23.22 -3.23 23.49
C LEU A 87 -24.50 -2.44 23.84
N ARG A 88 -25.22 -2.85 24.89
CA ARG A 88 -26.45 -2.17 25.37
C ARG A 88 -26.18 -0.79 25.99
N ARG A 89 -24.93 -0.47 26.33
CA ARG A 89 -24.55 0.83 26.90
C ARG A 89 -24.05 1.84 25.85
N THR A 90 -23.57 1.37 24.69
CA THR A 90 -22.85 2.22 23.72
C THR A 90 -23.58 2.48 22.40
N ILE A 91 -24.56 1.66 21.99
CA ILE A 91 -25.18 1.75 20.65
C ILE A 91 -26.69 1.98 20.76
N PRO A 92 -27.24 3.10 20.22
CA PRO A 92 -28.69 3.28 20.18
C PRO A 92 -29.36 2.25 19.25
N PRO A 93 -30.57 1.75 19.57
CA PRO A 93 -31.22 0.63 18.87
C PRO A 93 -31.39 0.80 17.35
N ALA A 94 -31.41 2.05 16.87
CA ALA A 94 -31.60 2.37 15.46
C ALA A 94 -30.40 1.98 14.56
N ALA A 95 -29.19 1.83 15.12
CA ALA A 95 -27.98 1.51 14.36
C ALA A 95 -27.75 -0.01 14.13
N LEU A 96 -28.59 -0.86 14.74
CA LEU A 96 -28.50 -2.33 14.66
C LEU A 96 -29.50 -2.94 13.65
N ALA A 97 -30.37 -2.14 13.04
CA ALA A 97 -31.26 -2.65 12.00
C ALA A 97 -30.51 -2.80 10.67
N PRO A 98 -30.64 -3.92 9.95
CA PRO A 98 -30.17 -3.99 8.57
C PRO A 98 -30.86 -2.88 7.76
N PRO A 99 -30.18 -2.27 6.78
CA PRO A 99 -30.82 -1.29 5.90
C PRO A 99 -32.07 -1.94 5.31
N LYS A 100 -33.22 -1.28 5.45
CA LYS A 100 -34.47 -1.76 4.85
C LYS A 100 -34.23 -1.93 3.36
N GLU A 101 -34.32 -3.17 2.92
CA GLU A 101 -34.34 -3.56 1.51
C GLU A 101 -35.54 -2.88 0.83
N ASP A 102 -35.29 -1.76 0.17
CA ASP A 102 -36.16 -1.29 -0.89
C ASP A 102 -35.76 -2.01 -2.17
N VAL A 103 -36.19 -3.28 -2.29
CA VAL A 103 -36.09 -4.06 -3.54
C VAL A 103 -37.23 -3.60 -4.45
N SER A 104 -37.08 -2.41 -5.00
CA SER A 104 -37.61 -2.12 -6.33
C SER A 104 -36.41 -1.82 -7.22
N ALA A 105 -35.81 -2.88 -7.74
CA ALA A 105 -34.83 -2.77 -8.80
C ALA A 105 -35.48 -2.02 -9.98
N PRO A 106 -34.92 -0.87 -10.43
CA PRO A 106 -35.26 -0.40 -11.76
C PRO A 106 -34.75 -1.47 -12.73
N ALA A 107 -35.69 -2.05 -13.48
CA ALA A 107 -35.38 -2.97 -14.56
C ALA A 107 -34.47 -2.25 -15.58
N GLY A 108 -33.27 -2.79 -15.76
CA GLY A 108 -32.26 -2.27 -16.68
C GLY A 108 -31.10 -1.62 -15.94
N PHE A 109 -29.91 -2.22 -16.07
CA PHE A 109 -28.70 -1.41 -15.95
C PHE A 109 -28.82 -0.32 -17.02
N PRO A 110 -28.70 0.98 -16.66
CA PRO A 110 -28.46 1.97 -17.70
C PRO A 110 -27.16 1.53 -18.39
N VAL A 111 -27.28 1.18 -19.67
CA VAL A 111 -26.13 1.26 -20.56
C VAL A 111 -25.73 2.73 -20.49
N PHE A 112 -24.71 3.03 -19.69
CA PHE A 112 -23.99 4.26 -19.85
C PHE A 112 -23.30 4.11 -21.20
N ASP A 113 -23.96 4.62 -22.25
CA ASP A 113 -23.18 5.12 -23.37
C ASP A 113 -22.17 6.09 -22.75
N PRO A 114 -20.86 5.91 -22.99
CA PRO A 114 -19.90 6.89 -22.53
C PRO A 114 -20.40 8.26 -23.03
N PRO A 115 -20.46 9.29 -22.16
CA PRO A 115 -20.84 10.61 -22.64
C PRO A 115 -19.95 10.91 -23.84
N ASP A 116 -20.51 11.53 -24.88
CA ASP A 116 -19.72 12.06 -25.99
C ASP A 116 -18.58 12.90 -25.38
N VAL A 117 -17.39 12.32 -25.28
CA VAL A 117 -16.24 12.99 -24.69
C VAL A 117 -15.84 13.99 -25.76
N GLU A 118 -16.23 15.24 -25.54
CA GLU A 118 -15.84 16.34 -26.41
C GLU A 118 -14.31 16.34 -26.48
N LEU A 119 -13.78 16.04 -27.67
CA LEU A 119 -12.34 15.90 -27.86
C LEU A 119 -11.69 17.28 -27.80
N PRO A 120 -10.55 17.45 -27.11
CA PRO A 120 -9.87 18.73 -27.01
C PRO A 120 -9.47 19.27 -28.39
N ALA A 121 -9.41 20.59 -28.56
CA ALA A 121 -9.08 21.22 -29.84
C ALA A 121 -7.73 20.77 -30.44
N TRP A 122 -6.76 20.42 -29.59
CA TRP A 122 -5.45 19.92 -30.04
C TRP A 122 -5.50 18.49 -30.60
N TRP A 123 -6.59 17.76 -30.39
CA TRP A 123 -6.76 16.37 -30.82
C TRP A 123 -6.62 16.18 -32.32
N GLU A 124 -7.01 17.17 -33.12
CA GLU A 124 -6.84 17.14 -34.58
C GLU A 124 -5.36 17.10 -35.00
N SER A 125 -4.48 17.69 -34.18
CA SER A 125 -3.04 17.77 -34.44
C SER A 125 -2.24 16.61 -33.83
N ARG A 126 -2.90 15.66 -33.16
CA ARG A 126 -2.23 14.62 -32.37
C ARG A 126 -1.25 13.77 -33.19
N GLU A 127 -1.54 13.51 -34.47
CA GLU A 127 -0.67 12.68 -35.34
C GLU A 127 0.72 13.30 -35.56
N SER A 128 0.89 14.59 -35.29
CA SER A 128 2.20 15.25 -35.30
C SER A 128 3.05 14.96 -34.06
N PHE A 129 2.45 14.40 -33.01
CA PHE A 129 3.12 14.12 -31.75
C PHE A 129 3.94 12.83 -31.85
N GLU A 130 5.10 12.84 -31.21
CA GLU A 130 5.96 11.66 -31.13
C GLU A 130 5.27 10.54 -30.35
N GLN A 131 5.33 9.32 -30.86
CA GLN A 131 4.67 8.17 -30.27
C GLN A 131 5.71 7.18 -29.71
N LEU A 132 5.61 6.89 -28.42
CA LEU A 132 6.51 6.01 -27.69
C LEU A 132 5.81 4.69 -27.36
N ASN A 133 6.48 3.57 -27.58
CA ASN A 133 5.99 2.27 -27.14
C ASN A 133 6.72 1.85 -25.86
N LEU A 134 5.96 1.75 -24.75
CA LEU A 134 6.51 1.39 -23.44
C LEU A 134 6.32 -0.10 -23.12
N ILE A 135 5.62 -0.84 -23.98
CA ILE A 135 5.40 -2.27 -23.79
C ILE A 135 6.72 -3.02 -24.00
N GLY A 136 7.24 -3.65 -22.94
CA GLY A 136 8.49 -4.42 -23.00
C GLY A 136 9.75 -3.58 -22.84
N LEU A 137 9.64 -2.34 -22.38
CA LEU A 137 10.80 -1.51 -22.05
C LEU A 137 11.52 -2.07 -20.81
N GLU A 138 12.83 -2.27 -20.88
CA GLU A 138 13.64 -2.77 -19.75
C GLU A 138 14.01 -1.65 -18.76
N GLU A 139 14.05 -0.40 -19.21
CA GLU A 139 14.35 0.79 -18.40
C GLU A 139 13.08 1.43 -17.84
N ASP A 140 13.19 2.17 -16.73
CA ASP A 140 12.06 2.88 -16.14
C ASP A 140 11.57 3.99 -17.09
N PRO A 141 10.37 3.86 -17.68
CA PRO A 141 9.88 4.82 -18.64
C PRO A 141 9.56 6.18 -17.99
N PHE A 142 9.40 6.24 -16.67
CA PHE A 142 8.92 7.44 -16.00
C PHE A 142 9.90 8.62 -16.12
N GLU A 143 11.20 8.37 -15.93
CA GLU A 143 12.26 9.39 -16.08
C GLU A 143 12.30 9.96 -17.49
N LEU A 144 12.22 9.08 -18.49
CA LEU A 144 12.21 9.44 -19.90
C LEU A 144 11.02 10.35 -20.23
N LEU A 145 9.84 9.98 -19.73
CA LEU A 145 8.60 10.71 -19.98
C LEU A 145 8.56 12.06 -19.27
N LEU A 146 9.05 12.13 -18.02
CA LEU A 146 9.18 13.38 -17.30
C LEU A 146 10.20 14.30 -17.97
N GLY A 147 11.37 13.80 -18.34
CA GLY A 147 12.37 14.60 -19.06
C GLY A 147 11.80 15.18 -20.35
N LYS A 148 11.03 14.38 -21.11
CA LYS A 148 10.33 14.83 -22.31
C LYS A 148 9.26 15.88 -22.00
N ALA A 149 8.43 15.67 -20.97
CA ALA A 149 7.39 16.60 -20.58
C ALA A 149 7.95 18.01 -20.23
N HIS A 150 9.11 18.06 -19.59
CA HIS A 150 9.79 19.32 -19.27
C HIS A 150 10.38 20.01 -20.51
N SER A 151 10.77 19.26 -21.54
CA SER A 151 11.32 19.82 -22.78
C SER A 151 10.28 20.36 -23.78
N LEU A 152 8.99 20.12 -23.54
CA LEU A 152 7.92 20.50 -24.46
C LEU A 152 7.34 21.87 -24.13
N ASP A 153 7.08 22.64 -25.18
CA ASP A 153 6.36 23.92 -25.13
C ASP A 153 4.84 23.72 -25.24
N ALA A 154 4.07 24.76 -24.90
CA ALA A 154 2.61 24.72 -25.02
C ALA A 154 2.15 24.47 -26.47
N GLY A 155 1.19 23.57 -26.64
CA GLY A 155 0.71 23.07 -27.93
C GLY A 155 1.49 21.88 -28.48
N GLN A 156 2.61 21.50 -27.84
CA GLN A 156 3.35 20.28 -28.18
C GLN A 156 2.92 19.12 -27.27
N GLY A 157 3.15 17.91 -27.76
CA GLY A 157 2.69 16.71 -27.08
C GLY A 157 3.46 15.45 -27.49
N PHE A 158 3.11 14.36 -26.82
CA PHE A 158 3.60 13.02 -27.12
C PHE A 158 2.51 12.00 -26.82
N ALA A 159 2.61 10.82 -27.43
CA ALA A 159 1.77 9.68 -27.13
C ALA A 159 2.60 8.57 -26.52
N ILE A 160 1.99 7.78 -25.64
CA ILE A 160 2.56 6.54 -25.15
C ILE A 160 1.63 5.36 -25.45
N GLN A 161 2.22 4.19 -25.63
CA GLN A 161 1.49 2.94 -25.74
C GLN A 161 1.92 1.98 -24.62
N GLN A 162 0.96 1.46 -23.86
CA GLN A 162 1.24 0.57 -22.73
C GLN A 162 0.11 -0.43 -22.43
N ALA A 163 0.37 -1.37 -21.52
CA ALA A 163 -0.51 -2.51 -21.25
C ALA A 163 -1.72 -2.21 -20.34
N PHE A 164 -1.72 -1.06 -19.66
CA PHE A 164 -2.77 -0.65 -18.72
C PHE A 164 -3.13 0.83 -18.91
N ARG A 165 -4.12 1.36 -18.18
CA ARG A 165 -4.41 2.81 -18.14
C ARG A 165 -3.51 3.49 -17.10
N PRO A 166 -2.60 4.42 -17.46
CA PRO A 166 -1.64 5.00 -16.53
C PRO A 166 -2.21 6.20 -15.80
N GLU A 167 -3.24 5.99 -14.96
CA GLU A 167 -3.78 7.10 -14.14
C GLU A 167 -2.68 7.88 -13.40
N PRO A 168 -1.70 7.22 -12.74
CA PRO A 168 -0.64 7.94 -12.05
C PRO A 168 0.15 8.91 -12.93
N LEU A 169 0.49 8.51 -14.16
CA LEU A 169 1.25 9.36 -15.08
C LEU A 169 0.38 10.50 -15.62
N ILE A 170 -0.90 10.22 -15.89
CA ILE A 170 -1.86 11.23 -16.34
C ILE A 170 -1.95 12.34 -15.29
N ASP A 171 -2.07 11.99 -14.01
CA ASP A 171 -2.13 12.99 -12.93
C ASP A 171 -0.84 13.82 -12.79
N VAL A 172 0.33 13.22 -13.06
CA VAL A 172 1.62 13.94 -12.99
C VAL A 172 1.72 14.95 -14.11
N LEU A 173 1.39 14.52 -15.33
CA LEU A 173 1.47 15.36 -16.49
C LEU A 173 0.40 16.46 -16.44
N ASP A 174 -0.79 16.18 -15.90
CA ASP A 174 -1.81 17.19 -15.57
C ASP A 174 -1.26 18.29 -14.64
N ALA A 175 -0.51 17.91 -13.61
CA ALA A 175 0.17 18.88 -12.74
C ALA A 175 1.30 19.67 -13.44
N LEU A 176 1.76 19.22 -14.61
CA LEU A 176 2.70 19.91 -15.49
C LEU A 176 2.00 20.60 -16.68
N ASP A 177 0.71 20.91 -16.52
CA ASP A 177 -0.17 21.55 -17.49
C ASP A 177 -0.46 20.72 -18.74
N PHE A 178 -0.34 19.38 -18.69
CA PHE A 178 -0.74 18.53 -19.81
C PHE A 178 -2.19 18.07 -19.71
N GLU A 179 -2.91 18.17 -20.81
CA GLU A 179 -4.18 17.48 -20.98
C GLU A 179 -3.96 16.11 -21.61
N ALA A 180 -4.73 15.11 -21.18
CA ALA A 180 -4.58 13.73 -21.64
C ALA A 180 -5.85 13.16 -22.26
N VAL A 181 -5.70 12.43 -23.36
CA VAL A 181 -6.78 11.64 -23.99
C VAL A 181 -6.35 10.18 -24.10
N VAL A 182 -7.19 9.28 -23.64
CA VAL A 182 -6.91 7.83 -23.59
C VAL A 182 -7.73 7.12 -24.65
N GLU A 183 -7.05 6.38 -25.53
CA GLU A 183 -7.64 5.44 -26.47
C GLU A 183 -7.37 4.00 -26.01
N GLN A 184 -8.41 3.17 -25.95
CA GLN A 184 -8.26 1.74 -25.74
C GLN A 184 -8.19 1.04 -27.10
N LEU A 185 -7.00 0.54 -27.47
CA LEU A 185 -6.78 -0.11 -28.76
C LEU A 185 -7.16 -1.60 -28.76
N ALA A 186 -6.97 -2.27 -27.61
CA ALA A 186 -7.33 -3.67 -27.40
C ALA A 186 -7.46 -3.97 -25.88
N PRO A 187 -7.95 -5.15 -25.48
CA PRO A 187 -7.81 -5.61 -24.09
C PRO A 187 -6.33 -5.59 -23.69
N ALA A 188 -6.01 -4.89 -22.60
CA ALA A 188 -4.64 -4.65 -22.13
C ALA A 188 -3.71 -3.95 -23.15
N ARG A 189 -4.25 -3.07 -24.01
CA ARG A 189 -3.45 -2.19 -24.87
C ARG A 189 -4.09 -0.81 -24.96
N TYR A 190 -3.40 0.17 -24.41
CA TYR A 190 -3.85 1.55 -24.34
C TYR A 190 -2.87 2.46 -25.08
N ARG A 191 -3.41 3.50 -25.71
CA ARG A 191 -2.65 4.65 -26.20
C ARG A 191 -3.11 5.87 -25.42
N VAL A 192 -2.16 6.65 -24.92
CA VAL A 192 -2.46 7.86 -24.17
C VAL A 192 -1.73 9.01 -24.82
N TRP A 193 -2.49 10.03 -25.23
CA TRP A 193 -1.97 11.25 -25.82
C TRP A 193 -1.88 12.31 -24.74
N PHE A 194 -0.79 13.05 -24.72
CA PHE A 194 -0.55 14.17 -23.82
C PHE A 194 -0.25 15.41 -24.65
N CYS A 195 -0.91 16.53 -24.34
CA CYS A 195 -0.62 17.82 -24.96
C CYS A 195 -0.45 18.88 -23.87
N LYS A 196 0.69 19.57 -23.87
CA LYS A 196 0.96 20.65 -22.93
C LYS A 196 0.08 21.83 -23.27
N GLN A 197 -0.78 22.23 -22.34
CA GLN A 197 -1.65 23.38 -22.52
C GLN A 197 -0.87 24.67 -22.30
N ARG A 198 -1.38 25.75 -22.88
CA ARG A 198 -0.96 27.09 -22.45
C ARG A 198 -1.45 27.25 -21.02
N SER A 199 -0.51 27.40 -20.09
CA SER A 199 -0.79 27.85 -18.72
C SER A 199 -1.82 28.98 -18.79
N THR A 200 -2.98 28.76 -18.18
CA THR A 200 -4.01 29.78 -18.00
C THR A 200 -3.66 30.69 -16.82
N GLU A 201 -2.40 31.13 -16.73
CA GLU A 201 -2.00 32.24 -15.87
C GLU A 201 -1.58 33.46 -16.69
N VAL A 202 -2.20 34.57 -16.31
CA VAL A 202 -1.89 35.95 -16.66
C VAL A 202 -0.38 36.20 -16.57
N ALA A 203 0.13 37.05 -17.48
CA ALA A 203 1.50 37.59 -17.55
C ALA A 203 2.28 37.61 -16.20
N PRO A 204 3.61 37.39 -16.21
CA PRO A 204 4.39 37.07 -15.03
C PRO A 204 4.26 38.17 -13.97
N ARG A 205 3.37 37.96 -13.01
CA ARG A 205 3.56 38.49 -11.66
C ARG A 205 4.67 37.66 -11.04
N ALA A 206 5.53 38.29 -10.26
CA ALA A 206 6.52 37.58 -9.45
C ALA A 206 5.81 36.42 -8.73
N ASP A 207 6.16 35.19 -9.08
CA ASP A 207 5.62 34.02 -8.44
C ASP A 207 6.17 34.02 -7.00
N HIS A 208 5.35 34.50 -6.06
CA HIS A 208 5.72 34.61 -4.65
C HIS A 208 5.63 33.27 -3.91
N ARG A 209 5.31 32.17 -4.62
CA ARG A 209 5.27 30.83 -4.03
C ARG A 209 6.68 30.34 -3.73
N VAL A 210 6.79 29.57 -2.66
CA VAL A 210 8.04 28.91 -2.29
C VAL A 210 8.26 27.72 -3.22
N GLY A 211 9.40 27.70 -3.93
CA GLY A 211 9.85 26.54 -4.69
C GLY A 211 10.20 25.39 -3.74
N VAL A 212 9.68 24.19 -4.01
CA VAL A 212 9.84 23.01 -3.17
C VAL A 212 10.25 21.82 -4.02
N VAL A 213 11.33 21.15 -3.64
CA VAL A 213 11.77 19.87 -4.19
C VAL A 213 11.30 18.74 -3.27
N LEU A 214 10.47 17.85 -3.80
CA LEU A 214 10.01 16.64 -3.13
C LEU A 214 10.83 15.43 -3.59
N GLN A 215 11.17 14.54 -2.65
CA GLN A 215 11.69 13.22 -3.01
C GLN A 215 11.10 12.08 -2.18
N SER A 216 11.16 10.86 -2.71
CA SER A 216 10.77 9.65 -2.01
C SER A 216 11.70 8.47 -2.31
N ALA A 217 12.00 7.69 -1.27
CA ALA A 217 12.74 6.44 -1.38
C ALA A 217 11.89 5.25 -1.92
N THR A 218 10.58 5.42 -2.05
CA THR A 218 9.66 4.32 -2.44
C THR A 218 8.43 4.82 -3.21
N PRO A 219 7.94 4.07 -4.21
CA PRO A 219 6.68 4.38 -4.87
C PRO A 219 5.45 4.13 -3.97
N VAL A 220 5.60 3.46 -2.82
CA VAL A 220 4.47 3.18 -1.90
C VAL A 220 3.80 4.46 -1.38
N VAL A 221 4.56 5.55 -1.24
CA VAL A 221 4.01 6.86 -0.82
C VAL A 221 3.39 7.66 -1.96
N TRP A 222 3.32 7.10 -3.16
CA TRP A 222 2.74 7.78 -4.33
C TRP A 222 1.32 8.35 -4.09
N PRO A 223 0.39 7.64 -3.44
CA PRO A 223 -0.93 8.21 -3.14
C PRO A 223 -0.86 9.46 -2.25
N VAL A 224 0.11 9.52 -1.34
CA VAL A 224 0.35 10.69 -0.47
C VAL A 224 0.94 11.83 -1.29
N LEU A 225 1.94 11.55 -2.12
CA LEU A 225 2.53 12.54 -3.03
C LEU A 225 1.45 13.14 -3.95
N LYS A 226 0.62 12.31 -4.59
CA LYS A 226 -0.50 12.77 -5.43
C LYS A 226 -1.42 13.71 -4.65
N ARG A 227 -1.79 13.36 -3.41
CA ARG A 227 -2.66 14.20 -2.58
C ARG A 227 -2.02 15.56 -2.25
N LEU A 228 -0.70 15.61 -2.07
CA LEU A 228 0.03 16.86 -1.88
C LEU A 228 0.05 17.70 -3.15
N LEU A 229 0.38 17.09 -4.29
CA LEU A 229 0.44 17.77 -5.59
C LEU A 229 -0.92 18.33 -6.01
N GLN A 230 -2.01 17.63 -5.71
CA GLN A 230 -3.39 18.06 -6.02
C GLN A 230 -4.00 19.01 -4.98
N SER A 231 -3.26 19.39 -3.93
CA SER A 231 -3.82 20.23 -2.88
C SER A 231 -3.84 21.70 -3.30
N GLU A 232 -5.03 22.24 -3.59
CA GLU A 232 -5.21 23.68 -3.89
C GLU A 232 -4.68 24.59 -2.78
N ARG A 233 -4.80 24.16 -1.52
CA ARG A 233 -4.25 24.87 -0.36
C ARG A 233 -2.72 24.99 -0.42
N LEU A 234 -2.05 23.97 -0.94
CA LEU A 234 -0.60 23.95 -1.13
C LEU A 234 -0.22 24.71 -2.41
N LYS A 235 -0.87 24.43 -3.55
CA LYS A 235 -0.62 25.13 -4.83
C LYS A 235 -0.73 26.66 -4.73
N ALA A 236 -1.56 27.18 -3.81
CA ALA A 236 -1.67 28.61 -3.54
C ALA A 236 -0.44 29.23 -2.84
N ARG A 237 0.47 28.42 -2.29
CA ARG A 237 1.61 28.87 -1.47
C ARG A 237 2.96 28.30 -1.92
N ILE A 238 2.96 27.11 -2.51
CA ILE A 238 4.15 26.41 -2.94
C ILE A 238 4.07 26.06 -4.41
N ARG A 239 5.22 26.13 -5.07
CA ARG A 239 5.44 25.60 -6.41
C ARG A 239 6.34 24.39 -6.26
N PHE A 240 5.96 23.26 -6.85
CA PHE A 240 6.81 22.08 -6.84
C PHE A 240 7.82 22.19 -7.97
N ASP A 241 9.08 22.47 -7.64
CA ASP A 241 10.15 22.65 -8.62
C ASP A 241 10.63 21.31 -9.16
N GLU A 242 10.63 20.27 -8.32
CA GLU A 242 10.96 18.90 -8.73
C GLU A 242 10.29 17.88 -7.80
N VAL A 243 9.88 16.73 -8.37
CA VAL A 243 9.34 15.60 -7.61
C VAL A 243 10.06 14.33 -8.06
N LYS A 244 10.77 13.68 -7.14
CA LYS A 244 11.58 12.49 -7.45
C LYS A 244 11.17 11.27 -6.66
N VAL A 245 10.95 10.14 -7.34
CA VAL A 245 10.79 8.84 -6.69
C VAL A 245 11.96 7.96 -7.11
N TRP A 246 12.72 7.46 -6.13
CA TRP A 246 13.95 6.72 -6.38
C TRP A 246 13.71 5.22 -6.48
N ASP A 247 14.37 4.60 -7.45
CA ASP A 247 14.55 3.15 -7.58
C ASP A 247 15.73 2.62 -6.75
N LYS A 248 16.68 3.52 -6.42
CA LYS A 248 17.95 3.23 -5.74
C LYS A 248 18.11 4.08 -4.47
N THR A 249 18.21 3.40 -3.33
CA THR A 249 18.32 4.00 -2.00
C THR A 249 19.53 4.94 -1.87
N GLU A 250 20.65 4.66 -2.52
CA GLU A 250 21.87 5.46 -2.42
C GLU A 250 21.70 6.84 -3.05
N LYS A 251 20.96 6.93 -4.16
CA LYS A 251 20.69 8.22 -4.82
C LYS A 251 19.79 9.10 -3.95
N HIS A 252 18.75 8.50 -3.36
CA HIS A 252 17.86 9.15 -2.39
C HIS A 252 18.64 9.74 -1.21
N LEU A 253 19.45 8.91 -0.53
CA LEU A 253 20.25 9.38 0.60
C LEU A 253 21.26 10.45 0.19
N GLY A 254 21.85 10.31 -1.00
CA GLY A 254 22.76 11.32 -1.56
C GLY A 254 22.11 12.68 -1.77
N TRP A 255 20.82 12.74 -2.11
CA TRP A 255 20.08 14.00 -2.21
C TRP A 255 19.77 14.62 -0.85
N MET A 256 19.45 13.80 0.16
CA MET A 256 19.28 14.30 1.53
C MET A 256 20.58 14.92 2.06
N VAL A 257 21.72 14.24 1.91
CA VAL A 257 23.02 14.71 2.39
C VAL A 257 23.49 15.96 1.64
N LYS A 258 23.14 16.11 0.36
CA LYS A 258 23.48 17.28 -0.46
C LYS A 258 22.44 18.41 -0.36
N GLU A 259 21.46 18.29 0.53
CA GLU A 259 20.39 19.27 0.72
C GLU A 259 19.68 19.65 -0.59
N LYS A 260 19.49 18.66 -1.48
CA LYS A 260 18.84 18.85 -2.78
C LYS A 260 17.32 18.76 -2.74
N ALA A 261 16.75 18.28 -1.63
CA ALA A 261 15.31 18.16 -1.46
C ALA A 261 14.87 18.81 -0.16
N ASP A 262 13.79 19.57 -0.22
CA ASP A 262 13.19 20.26 0.93
C ASP A 262 12.32 19.32 1.76
N VAL A 263 11.66 18.36 1.10
CA VAL A 263 10.84 17.33 1.77
C VAL A 263 11.22 15.96 1.22
N SER A 264 11.48 15.03 2.12
CA SER A 264 11.93 13.68 1.79
C SER A 264 11.11 12.62 2.53
N PHE A 265 10.49 11.72 1.77
CA PHE A 265 9.88 10.49 2.30
C PHE A 265 10.95 9.41 2.36
N SER A 266 11.36 9.03 3.58
CA SER A 266 12.44 8.06 3.82
C SER A 266 12.12 7.17 5.01
N ALA A 267 12.80 6.04 5.11
CA ALA A 267 12.70 5.15 6.27
C ALA A 267 13.18 5.88 7.53
N VAL A 268 12.44 5.79 8.63
CA VAL A 268 12.75 6.49 9.88
C VAL A 268 14.16 6.15 10.38
N VAL A 269 14.58 4.89 10.28
CA VAL A 269 15.93 4.45 10.68
C VAL A 269 17.02 5.13 9.85
N ALA A 270 16.80 5.32 8.55
CA ALA A 270 17.78 5.98 7.67
C ALA A 270 17.86 7.48 7.99
N ALA A 271 16.72 8.16 8.12
CA ALA A 271 16.66 9.57 8.48
C ALA A 271 17.30 9.82 9.86
N THR A 272 16.99 9.00 10.87
CA THR A 272 17.54 9.16 12.23
C THR A 272 19.07 9.06 12.25
N ARG A 273 19.67 8.22 11.38
CA ARG A 273 21.14 8.14 11.26
C ARG A 273 21.75 9.39 10.65
N LEU A 274 21.11 9.97 9.63
CA LEU A 274 21.58 11.22 9.02
C LEU A 274 21.48 12.38 10.03
N TYR A 275 20.38 12.43 10.78
CA TYR A 275 20.21 13.38 11.88
C TYR A 275 21.28 13.22 12.96
N ALA A 276 21.51 11.99 13.44
CA ALA A 276 22.57 11.70 14.41
C ALA A 276 23.98 12.01 13.87
N GLY A 277 24.16 11.97 12.55
CA GLY A 277 25.36 12.40 11.84
C GLY A 277 25.50 13.91 11.67
N GLY A 278 24.55 14.71 12.16
CA GLY A 278 24.60 16.18 12.17
C GLY A 278 23.85 16.87 11.03
N LEU A 279 23.12 16.14 10.19
CA LEU A 279 22.29 16.75 9.15
C LEU A 279 21.06 17.44 9.79
N ASP A 280 20.80 18.71 9.46
CA ASP A 280 19.64 19.46 9.98
C ASP A 280 18.34 19.05 9.26
N ILE A 281 17.77 17.94 9.72
CA ILE A 281 16.49 17.44 9.25
C ILE A 281 15.49 17.32 10.40
N LYS A 282 14.21 17.53 10.09
CA LYS A 282 13.10 17.44 11.05
C LYS A 282 12.09 16.41 10.58
N LEU A 283 11.62 15.58 11.50
CA LEU A 283 10.56 14.61 11.22
C LEU A 283 9.21 15.31 11.23
N ALA A 284 8.56 15.39 10.07
CA ALA A 284 7.20 15.94 9.95
C ALA A 284 6.12 14.95 10.39
N GLY A 285 6.33 13.66 10.16
CA GLY A 285 5.39 12.60 10.52
C GLY A 285 5.80 11.25 9.95
N VAL A 286 5.04 10.21 10.29
CA VAL A 286 5.20 8.84 9.77
C VAL A 286 3.89 8.44 9.08
N ASP A 287 3.97 8.11 7.80
CA ASP A 287 2.83 7.81 6.94
C ASP A 287 2.70 6.31 6.61
N VAL A 288 3.80 5.56 6.72
CA VAL A 288 3.81 4.10 6.58
C VAL A 288 4.15 3.46 7.91
N TRP A 289 3.23 2.61 8.37
CA TRP A 289 3.34 1.84 9.58
C TRP A 289 3.25 0.35 9.24
N ASP A 290 4.01 -0.48 9.94
CA ASP A 290 3.95 -1.95 9.91
C ASP A 290 3.71 -2.59 8.53
N ASN A 291 4.78 -3.11 7.92
CA ASN A 291 4.63 -3.83 6.66
C ASN A 291 5.46 -5.12 6.58
N PHE A 292 6.21 -5.50 7.61
CA PHE A 292 7.11 -6.66 7.53
C PHE A 292 6.46 -7.96 8.01
N TYR A 293 6.65 -9.00 7.22
CA TYR A 293 6.20 -10.35 7.49
C TYR A 293 7.35 -11.32 7.28
N LEU A 294 7.58 -12.15 8.28
CA LEU A 294 8.47 -13.30 8.14
C LEU A 294 7.65 -14.49 7.67
N LEU A 295 7.98 -14.97 6.47
CA LEU A 295 7.35 -16.13 5.87
C LEU A 295 8.23 -17.35 6.08
N SER A 296 7.61 -18.50 6.32
CA SER A 296 8.33 -19.75 6.47
C SER A 296 7.63 -20.93 5.78
N ARG A 297 8.42 -21.93 5.40
CA ARG A 297 8.00 -23.26 4.95
C ARG A 297 8.50 -24.33 5.93
N GLY A 298 7.97 -25.54 5.81
CA GLY A 298 8.32 -26.66 6.69
C GLY A 298 7.86 -26.41 8.12
N ALA A 299 8.75 -26.58 9.10
CA ALA A 299 8.42 -26.32 10.50
C ALA A 299 7.99 -24.84 10.70
N PRO A 300 6.86 -24.54 11.35
CA PRO A 300 6.40 -23.17 11.56
C PRO A 300 7.36 -22.33 12.39
N VAL A 301 7.52 -21.05 12.01
CA VAL A 301 8.20 -20.04 12.82
C VAL A 301 7.14 -19.22 13.54
N LYS A 302 7.02 -19.39 14.87
CA LYS A 302 6.02 -18.68 15.68
C LYS A 302 6.63 -17.58 16.55
N THR A 303 7.93 -17.70 16.84
CA THR A 303 8.72 -16.76 17.62
C THR A 303 10.06 -16.50 16.93
N LEU A 304 10.76 -15.45 17.32
CA LEU A 304 12.10 -15.17 16.79
C LEU A 304 13.13 -16.26 17.18
N ALA A 305 12.93 -16.97 18.29
CA ALA A 305 13.81 -18.06 18.71
C ALA A 305 13.77 -19.25 17.73
N ASP A 306 12.64 -19.47 17.03
CA ASP A 306 12.46 -20.55 16.05
C ASP A 306 13.30 -20.37 14.78
N LEU A 307 13.96 -19.21 14.64
CA LEU A 307 14.91 -18.93 13.56
C LEU A 307 16.29 -19.56 13.79
N ARG A 308 16.59 -20.07 15.00
CA ARG A 308 17.86 -20.74 15.26
C ARG A 308 18.06 -21.93 14.32
N GLY A 309 19.25 -22.01 13.74
CA GLY A 309 19.58 -23.04 12.74
C GLY A 309 18.96 -22.83 11.36
N ARG A 310 18.17 -21.76 11.14
CA ARG A 310 17.63 -21.39 9.82
C ARG A 310 18.40 -20.23 9.23
N THR A 311 18.42 -20.18 7.90
CA THR A 311 18.91 -19.00 7.17
C THR A 311 17.73 -18.10 6.81
N LEU A 312 17.65 -16.93 7.43
CA LEU A 312 16.68 -15.89 7.08
C LEU A 312 17.21 -15.09 5.88
N ARG A 313 16.53 -15.20 4.74
CA ARG A 313 16.82 -14.35 3.57
C ARG A 313 16.22 -12.97 3.78
N MET A 314 17.07 -11.94 3.71
CA MET A 314 16.70 -10.57 4.03
C MET A 314 16.84 -9.65 2.81
N PRO A 315 15.91 -8.69 2.64
CA PRO A 315 16.03 -7.67 1.62
C PRO A 315 17.13 -6.67 1.99
N LEU A 316 17.62 -5.95 0.99
CA LEU A 316 18.64 -4.91 1.11
C LEU A 316 19.97 -5.48 1.67
N VAL A 317 20.52 -4.83 2.70
CA VAL A 317 21.83 -5.11 3.30
C VAL A 317 21.72 -5.17 4.82
N ARG A 318 22.75 -5.71 5.49
CA ARG A 318 22.78 -5.88 6.96
C ARG A 318 22.49 -4.61 7.75
N ASN A 319 22.94 -3.45 7.27
CA ASN A 319 22.74 -2.19 7.99
C ASN A 319 21.39 -1.54 7.64
N ALA A 320 20.60 -2.09 6.71
CA ALA A 320 19.32 -1.52 6.30
C ALA A 320 18.23 -1.71 7.38
N PRO A 321 17.12 -0.94 7.32
CA PRO A 321 16.04 -1.02 8.30
C PRO A 321 15.51 -2.43 8.58
N PRO A 322 15.29 -3.31 7.58
CA PRO A 322 14.76 -4.66 7.85
C PRO A 322 15.64 -5.48 8.80
N CYS A 323 16.96 -5.45 8.61
CA CYS A 323 17.89 -6.18 9.48
C CYS A 323 18.09 -5.46 10.82
N ALA A 324 18.14 -4.12 10.83
CA ALA A 324 18.23 -3.35 12.06
C ALA A 324 17.05 -3.61 13.02
N VAL A 325 15.82 -3.63 12.49
CA VAL A 325 14.60 -3.92 13.26
C VAL A 325 14.60 -5.37 13.76
N THR A 326 14.95 -6.34 12.92
CA THR A 326 15.08 -7.74 13.35
C THR A 326 16.10 -7.90 14.47
N CYS A 327 17.28 -7.30 14.35
CA CYS A 327 18.31 -7.33 15.39
C CYS A 327 17.85 -6.68 16.70
N HIS A 328 17.11 -5.58 16.62
CA HIS A 328 16.51 -4.93 17.79
C HIS A 328 15.51 -5.85 18.49
N LEU A 329 14.58 -6.45 17.73
CA LEU A 329 13.58 -7.37 18.29
C LEU A 329 14.22 -8.63 18.89
N LEU A 330 15.28 -9.17 18.27
CA LEU A 330 16.04 -10.29 18.84
C LEU A 330 16.63 -9.91 20.20
N LYS A 331 17.37 -8.79 20.29
CA LYS A 331 17.97 -8.31 21.54
C LYS A 331 16.92 -8.04 22.61
N ALA A 332 15.79 -7.43 22.24
CA ALA A 332 14.71 -7.14 23.17
C ALA A 332 14.04 -8.41 23.74
N ASN A 333 14.18 -9.54 23.04
CA ASN A 333 13.73 -10.87 23.51
C ASN A 333 14.86 -11.67 24.18
N GLY A 334 15.98 -11.03 24.54
CA GLY A 334 17.14 -11.69 25.18
C GLY A 334 17.90 -12.64 24.26
N LEU A 335 17.79 -12.47 22.94
CA LEU A 335 18.48 -13.26 21.94
C LEU A 335 19.67 -12.48 21.37
N ASP A 336 20.79 -13.15 21.15
CA ASP A 336 21.96 -12.56 20.50
C ASP A 336 21.83 -12.66 18.97
N PRO A 337 21.75 -11.55 18.21
CA PRO A 337 21.66 -11.60 16.75
C PRO A 337 22.81 -12.33 16.05
N ASP A 338 23.98 -12.44 16.68
CA ASP A 338 25.14 -13.12 16.10
C ASP A 338 24.97 -14.66 16.10
N GLU A 339 24.00 -15.20 16.86
CA GLU A 339 23.61 -16.62 16.82
C GLU A 339 22.72 -16.97 15.60
N PHE A 340 22.30 -15.98 14.81
CA PHE A 340 21.33 -16.17 13.72
C PHE A 340 21.97 -15.99 12.34
N SER A 341 21.54 -16.83 11.39
CA SER A 341 22.04 -16.77 10.01
C SER A 341 21.19 -15.83 9.16
N PHE A 342 21.75 -14.68 8.80
CA PHE A 342 21.16 -13.73 7.86
C PHE A 342 21.87 -13.79 6.51
N ALA A 343 21.11 -14.00 5.44
CA ALA A 343 21.62 -14.01 4.08
C ALA A 343 21.00 -12.90 3.24
N PHE A 344 21.85 -12.16 2.52
CA PHE A 344 21.49 -11.04 1.67
C PHE A 344 21.86 -11.34 0.21
N GLY A 345 21.08 -10.81 -0.74
CA GLY A 345 21.44 -10.85 -2.16
C GLY A 345 22.70 -10.04 -2.46
N LYS A 346 23.32 -10.25 -3.63
CA LYS A 346 24.49 -9.50 -4.10
C LYS A 346 24.11 -8.70 -5.35
N PRO A 347 24.37 -7.38 -5.42
CA PRO A 347 25.03 -6.56 -4.39
C PRO A 347 24.16 -6.30 -3.14
N PHE A 348 22.84 -6.48 -3.24
CA PHE A 348 21.89 -6.40 -2.13
C PHE A 348 20.63 -7.23 -2.44
N GLY A 349 19.87 -7.61 -1.42
CA GLY A 349 18.66 -8.43 -1.59
C GLY A 349 17.50 -7.65 -2.21
N ARG A 350 16.90 -8.17 -3.29
CA ARG A 350 15.70 -7.60 -3.92
C ARG A 350 14.43 -8.30 -3.41
N PRO A 351 13.38 -7.57 -2.99
CA PRO A 351 12.13 -8.18 -2.54
C PRO A 351 11.52 -9.16 -3.56
N ASP A 352 11.58 -8.85 -4.86
CA ASP A 352 11.04 -9.72 -5.91
C ASP A 352 11.80 -11.04 -6.06
N GLU A 353 13.13 -11.01 -5.91
CA GLU A 353 13.96 -12.23 -5.93
C GLU A 353 13.69 -13.10 -4.71
N LEU A 354 13.58 -12.49 -3.53
CA LEU A 354 13.24 -13.20 -2.29
C LEU A 354 11.85 -13.84 -2.39
N ARG A 355 10.87 -13.12 -2.93
CA ARG A 355 9.53 -13.63 -3.22
C ARG A 355 9.61 -14.82 -4.18
N ALA A 356 10.30 -14.67 -5.31
CA ALA A 356 10.40 -15.72 -6.32
C ALA A 356 11.06 -16.99 -5.75
N GLY A 357 12.18 -16.86 -5.03
CA GLY A 357 12.85 -18.01 -4.41
C GLY A 357 12.02 -18.67 -3.32
N PHE A 358 11.22 -17.92 -2.55
CA PHE A 358 10.29 -18.51 -1.58
C PHE A 358 9.14 -19.27 -2.25
N VAL A 359 8.59 -18.73 -3.35
CA VAL A 359 7.53 -19.39 -4.14
C VAL A 359 8.06 -20.67 -4.78
N ALA A 360 9.27 -20.64 -5.33
CA ALA A 360 9.95 -21.79 -5.94
C ALA A 360 10.42 -22.85 -4.92
N GLY A 361 10.36 -22.56 -3.61
CA GLY A 361 10.84 -23.47 -2.57
C GLY A 361 12.37 -23.47 -2.41
N GLU A 362 13.09 -22.57 -3.06
CA GLU A 362 14.55 -22.40 -2.89
C GLU A 362 14.89 -21.76 -1.54
N TYR A 363 13.98 -20.94 -1.01
CA TYR A 363 14.11 -20.27 0.28
C TYR A 363 13.01 -20.71 1.23
N ASP A 364 13.38 -21.31 2.36
CA ASP A 364 12.43 -21.73 3.38
C ASP A 364 12.00 -20.62 4.32
N THR A 365 12.79 -19.56 4.46
CA THR A 365 12.51 -18.46 5.41
C THR A 365 12.95 -17.13 4.82
N VAL A 366 12.00 -16.23 4.61
CA VAL A 366 12.22 -14.92 4.00
C VAL A 366 11.55 -13.81 4.81
N LEU A 367 12.19 -12.64 4.86
CA LEU A 367 11.55 -11.41 5.33
C LEU A 367 11.07 -10.61 4.12
N LEU A 368 9.77 -10.36 4.04
CA LEU A 368 9.17 -9.56 2.97
C LEU A 368 8.31 -8.46 3.56
N ARG A 369 8.04 -7.42 2.76
CA ARG A 369 7.02 -6.43 3.05
C ARG A 369 5.82 -6.60 2.13
N GLU A 370 4.72 -5.90 2.42
CA GLU A 370 3.62 -5.79 1.45
C GLU A 370 3.99 -4.88 0.27
N PRO A 371 3.50 -5.18 -0.95
CA PRO A 371 2.60 -6.30 -1.31
C PRO A 371 3.30 -7.66 -1.57
N GLU A 372 4.63 -7.71 -1.54
CA GLU A 372 5.41 -8.88 -1.93
C GLU A 372 5.15 -10.09 -1.02
N ALA A 373 4.89 -9.85 0.27
CA ALA A 373 4.53 -10.88 1.23
C ALA A 373 3.21 -11.59 0.86
N SER A 374 2.17 -10.83 0.52
CA SER A 374 0.90 -11.39 0.06
C SER A 374 1.07 -12.21 -1.23
N PHE A 375 1.86 -11.73 -2.19
CA PHE A 375 2.13 -12.47 -3.41
C PHE A 375 2.94 -13.76 -3.17
N ALA A 376 3.92 -13.73 -2.27
CA ALA A 376 4.68 -14.90 -1.87
C ALA A 376 3.77 -15.97 -1.23
N LEU A 377 2.89 -15.56 -0.32
CA LEU A 377 1.91 -16.45 0.32
C LEU A 377 0.93 -17.05 -0.69
N HIS A 378 0.51 -16.27 -1.69
CA HIS A 378 -0.33 -16.76 -2.79
C HIS A 378 0.39 -17.86 -3.58
N GLY A 379 1.60 -17.54 -4.06
CA GLY A 379 2.36 -18.45 -4.91
C GLY A 379 2.80 -19.73 -4.20
N ALA A 380 3.16 -19.64 -2.91
CA ALA A 380 3.56 -20.80 -2.11
C ALA A 380 2.38 -21.68 -1.66
N GLY A 381 1.14 -21.18 -1.72
CA GLY A 381 -0.06 -21.94 -1.41
C GLY A 381 -0.02 -22.63 -0.05
N ALA A 382 -0.41 -23.91 -0.01
CA ALA A 382 -0.53 -24.70 1.23
C ALA A 382 0.80 -24.94 1.95
N GLU A 383 1.93 -24.78 1.28
CA GLU A 383 3.26 -25.06 1.84
C GLU A 383 3.79 -23.89 2.69
N ALA A 384 3.25 -22.68 2.52
CA ALA A 384 3.56 -21.55 3.37
C ALA A 384 2.83 -21.63 4.72
N ASN A 385 3.59 -21.48 5.80
CA ASN A 385 3.08 -21.36 7.16
C ASN A 385 2.38 -20.01 7.41
N GLU A 386 1.75 -19.90 8.58
CA GLU A 386 1.23 -18.62 9.09
C GLU A 386 2.37 -17.60 9.20
N PRO A 387 2.24 -16.41 8.58
CA PRO A 387 3.28 -15.41 8.59
C PRO A 387 3.45 -14.83 10.00
N LEU A 388 4.70 -14.64 10.43
CA LEU A 388 5.00 -13.93 11.67
C LEU A 388 5.05 -12.43 11.39
N SER A 389 4.05 -11.70 11.91
CA SER A 389 3.93 -10.24 11.77
C SER A 389 4.92 -9.49 12.67
N PHE A 390 5.61 -8.51 12.09
CA PHE A 390 6.52 -7.66 12.85
C PHE A 390 5.78 -6.63 13.72
N ALA A 391 4.61 -6.11 13.35
CA ALA A 391 3.79 -5.34 14.31
C ALA A 391 3.50 -6.13 15.58
N ARG A 392 3.14 -7.41 15.44
CA ARG A 392 2.87 -8.24 16.61
C ARG A 392 4.11 -8.33 17.50
N LEU A 393 5.27 -8.65 16.93
CA LEU A 393 6.53 -8.72 17.67
C LEU A 393 6.91 -7.38 18.31
N TRP A 394 6.68 -6.28 17.59
CA TRP A 394 6.94 -4.94 18.07
C TRP A 394 6.05 -4.58 19.26
N ALA A 395 4.75 -4.85 19.18
CA ALA A 395 3.80 -4.62 20.26
C ALA A 395 4.07 -5.50 21.49
N GLU A 396 4.52 -6.74 21.29
CA GLU A 396 4.94 -7.63 22.38
C GLU A 396 6.12 -7.05 23.19
N VAL A 397 7.04 -6.33 22.53
CA VAL A 397 8.21 -5.71 23.16
C VAL A 397 7.91 -4.33 23.73
N HIS A 398 7.14 -3.51 23.01
CA HIS A 398 6.98 -2.09 23.29
C HIS A 398 5.62 -1.70 23.87
N GLY A 399 4.70 -2.65 24.03
CA GLY A 399 3.34 -2.44 24.54
C GLY A 399 2.28 -2.58 23.43
N ALA A 400 1.06 -2.95 23.83
CA ALA A 400 -0.02 -3.32 22.90
C ALA A 400 -0.41 -2.23 21.89
N ASP A 401 -0.21 -0.96 22.25
CA ASP A 401 -0.52 0.20 21.40
C ASP A 401 0.68 0.66 20.56
N ALA A 402 1.85 0.03 20.72
CA ALA A 402 3.04 0.39 19.97
C ALA A 402 2.96 -0.13 18.53
N ILE A 403 3.16 0.76 17.58
CA ILE A 403 3.15 0.45 16.15
C ILE A 403 4.56 0.63 15.61
N LEU A 404 5.04 -0.33 14.81
CA LEU A 404 6.36 -0.27 14.18
C LEU A 404 6.37 0.86 13.12
N PRO A 405 7.13 1.97 13.32
CA PRO A 405 7.33 2.95 12.27
C PRO A 405 8.27 2.39 11.20
N ASN A 406 7.97 2.68 9.92
CA ASN A 406 8.82 2.27 8.80
C ASN A 406 9.94 3.27 8.50
#